data_AF-A0A3N5IW46-F1
#
_entry.id   AF-A0A3N5IW46-F1
#
_cell.length_a   1.000
_cell.length_b   1.000
_cell.length_c   1.000
_cell.angle_alpha   90.00
_cell.angle_beta   90.00
_cell.angle_gamma   90.00
#
_symmetry.space_group_name_H-M   'P 1'
#
loop_
_entity.id
_entity.type
_entity.pdbx_description
1 polymer ?
#
loop_
_entity_poly.entity_id
_entity_poly.type
_entity_poly.pdbx_seq_one_letter_code
_entity_poly.pdbx_strand_id
1 'polypeptide(L)'
;SMPAWPNVRTLGFYSLLQHENHLPDVYDKGALQSRIINWANSLKSGLATSPYHIVMGKNKSDFVWGSNAVAANQAVALIMAYRISGDKAFLDAALTNLDYLLGRNATGYCFLTGLGRKSPMNIHHRQSGADGIKDPVPGLLAGGPNPNQEDKGQGGVVYPSNYPARSFVDAQGSYASNEICINWNAPMAYAACAIEAIMAEQGRAEGTRVEDNKPLTETMILLSSYPNPFNANTTLRWRLEDDAFVEVIVYNVRGERAATLVQEQQSRGEHAMVWHAEAMPTGVYVVMLKAGERIVRQKVMLVK
;
A
#
# COMPACT_ATOMS: atom_id res chain seq x y z
N SER A 1 -5.06 -20.69 14.55
CA SER A 1 -4.52 -19.48 15.22
C SER A 1 -3.69 -18.71 14.20
N MET A 2 -3.40 -17.44 14.45
CA MET A 2 -2.52 -16.67 13.59
C MET A 2 -1.16 -17.36 13.45
N PRO A 3 -0.60 -17.51 12.24
CA PRO A 3 0.79 -17.86 12.07
C PRO A 3 1.66 -16.85 12.82
N ALA A 4 2.60 -17.36 13.60
CA ALA A 4 3.64 -16.57 14.25
C ALA A 4 4.87 -17.48 14.43
N TRP A 5 6.02 -16.91 14.78
CA TRP A 5 7.24 -17.67 15.00
C TRP A 5 7.09 -18.86 15.98
N PRO A 6 6.26 -18.81 17.07
CA PRO A 6 6.08 -19.96 17.94
C PRO A 6 4.91 -20.87 17.52
N ASN A 7 4.14 -20.50 16.49
CA ASN A 7 2.94 -21.21 16.07
C ASN A 7 2.81 -21.24 14.55
N VAL A 8 3.29 -22.33 13.95
CA VAL A 8 3.36 -22.51 12.50
C VAL A 8 2.28 -23.45 11.94
N ARG A 9 1.37 -23.95 12.77
CA ARG A 9 0.36 -24.95 12.37
C ARG A 9 -0.44 -24.52 11.14
N THR A 10 -0.87 -23.26 11.12
CA THR A 10 -1.69 -22.71 10.04
C THR A 10 -0.94 -22.65 8.72
N LEU A 11 0.40 -22.49 8.73
CA LEU A 11 1.21 -22.57 7.50
C LEU A 11 1.14 -23.97 6.88
N GLY A 12 1.08 -25.01 7.71
CA GLY A 12 0.82 -26.38 7.26
C GLY A 12 -0.54 -26.52 6.57
N PHE A 13 -1.60 -25.90 7.12
CA PHE A 13 -2.91 -25.90 6.47
C PHE A 13 -2.91 -25.13 5.14
N TYR A 14 -2.22 -23.99 5.04
CA TYR A 14 -2.07 -23.28 3.77
C TYR A 14 -1.36 -24.14 2.71
N SER A 15 -0.27 -24.81 3.10
CA SER A 15 0.45 -25.72 2.20
C SER A 15 -0.45 -26.87 1.72
N LEU A 16 -1.15 -27.54 2.64
CA LEU A 16 -2.10 -28.60 2.28
C LEU A 16 -3.17 -28.12 1.30
N LEU A 17 -3.76 -26.95 1.53
CA LEU A 17 -4.79 -26.37 0.65
C LEU A 17 -4.23 -25.96 -0.72
N GLN A 18 -3.02 -25.41 -0.78
CA GLN A 18 -2.39 -25.03 -2.04
C GLN A 18 -2.01 -26.26 -2.90
N HIS A 19 -1.88 -27.43 -2.28
CA HIS A 19 -1.61 -28.71 -2.94
C HIS A 19 -2.79 -29.68 -2.84
N GLU A 20 -4.02 -29.21 -2.65
CA GLU A 20 -5.19 -30.05 -2.38
C GLU A 20 -5.47 -31.11 -3.47
N ASN A 21 -5.09 -30.82 -4.72
CA ASN A 21 -5.22 -31.74 -5.86
C ASN A 21 -4.24 -32.93 -5.79
N HIS A 22 -3.19 -32.84 -4.98
CA HIS A 22 -2.20 -33.91 -4.76
C HIS A 22 -2.40 -34.65 -3.43
N LEU A 23 -3.38 -34.23 -2.62
CA LEU A 23 -3.67 -34.89 -1.34
C LEU A 23 -4.41 -36.21 -1.57
N PRO A 24 -3.99 -37.31 -0.92
CA PRO A 24 -4.75 -38.55 -0.90
C PRO A 24 -6.17 -38.35 -0.35
N ASP A 25 -7.13 -39.17 -0.79
CA ASP A 25 -8.54 -39.05 -0.41
C ASP A 25 -8.83 -39.25 1.10
N VAL A 26 -7.86 -39.76 1.85
CA VAL A 26 -7.93 -39.85 3.32
C VAL A 26 -8.01 -38.48 4.00
N TYR A 27 -7.59 -37.41 3.31
CA TYR A 27 -7.67 -36.05 3.81
C TYR A 27 -9.01 -35.40 3.45
N ASP A 28 -9.76 -35.00 4.46
CA ASP A 28 -11.00 -34.23 4.28
C ASP A 28 -10.68 -32.79 3.85
N LYS A 29 -10.68 -32.58 2.53
CA LYS A 29 -10.43 -31.28 1.89
C LYS A 29 -11.49 -30.25 2.30
N GLY A 30 -12.75 -30.65 2.40
CA GLY A 30 -13.86 -29.79 2.80
C GLY A 30 -13.71 -29.28 4.23
N ALA A 31 -13.25 -30.12 5.15
CA ALA A 31 -12.95 -29.74 6.52
C ALA A 31 -11.77 -28.75 6.61
N LEU A 32 -10.72 -28.94 5.80
CA LEU A 32 -9.59 -28.01 5.74
C LEU A 32 -10.02 -26.62 5.23
N GLN A 33 -10.76 -26.59 4.13
CA GLN A 33 -11.31 -25.36 3.54
C GLN A 33 -12.24 -24.64 4.53
N SER A 34 -13.19 -25.37 5.12
CA SER A 34 -14.14 -24.84 6.11
C SER A 34 -13.44 -24.26 7.33
N ARG A 35 -12.34 -24.87 7.79
CA ARG A 35 -11.55 -24.37 8.92
C ARG A 35 -10.95 -22.99 8.64
N ILE A 36 -10.41 -22.77 7.44
CA ILE A 36 -9.83 -21.48 7.04
C ILE A 36 -10.93 -20.44 6.83
N ILE A 37 -12.02 -20.79 6.13
CA ILE A 37 -13.15 -19.90 5.89
C ILE A 37 -13.81 -19.45 7.20
N ASN A 38 -14.07 -20.37 8.13
CA ASN A 38 -14.71 -20.04 9.41
C ASN A 38 -13.82 -19.13 10.27
N TRP A 39 -12.51 -19.37 10.27
CA TRP A 39 -11.58 -18.49 10.96
C TRP A 39 -11.53 -17.10 10.30
N ALA A 40 -11.44 -17.02 8.97
CA ALA A 40 -11.49 -15.74 8.24
C ALA A 40 -12.80 -14.97 8.47
N ASN A 41 -13.93 -15.67 8.56
CA ASN A 41 -15.22 -15.09 8.94
C ASN A 41 -15.17 -14.47 10.35
N SER A 42 -14.56 -15.16 11.31
CA SER A 42 -14.37 -14.59 12.65
C SER A 42 -13.49 -13.34 12.65
N LEU A 43 -12.46 -13.28 11.79
CA LEU A 43 -11.60 -12.11 11.65
C LEU A 43 -12.39 -10.91 11.10
N LYS A 44 -13.11 -11.08 9.97
CA LYS A 44 -13.86 -9.97 9.35
C LYS A 44 -15.11 -9.56 10.15
N SER A 45 -15.61 -10.37 11.08
CA SER A 45 -16.76 -10.05 11.92
C SER A 45 -16.59 -8.69 12.65
N GLY A 46 -17.60 -7.82 12.62
CA GLY A 46 -17.52 -6.48 13.23
C GLY A 46 -16.68 -5.45 12.45
N LEU A 47 -16.28 -5.72 11.20
CA LEU A 47 -15.60 -4.72 10.36
C LEU A 47 -16.44 -3.44 10.16
N ALA A 48 -17.75 -3.60 9.96
CA ALA A 48 -18.67 -2.47 9.74
C ALA A 48 -18.76 -1.50 10.93
N THR A 49 -18.48 -1.97 12.15
CA THR A 49 -18.51 -1.17 13.38
C THR A 49 -17.13 -0.71 13.84
N SER A 50 -16.06 -1.09 13.11
CA SER A 50 -14.70 -0.66 13.40
C SER A 50 -14.53 0.84 13.09
N PRO A 51 -14.06 1.69 14.04
CA PRO A 51 -13.95 3.13 13.82
C PRO A 51 -13.03 3.54 12.66
N TYR A 52 -12.00 2.74 12.38
CA TYR A 52 -11.10 2.95 11.26
C TYR A 52 -11.46 2.10 10.03
N HIS A 53 -12.58 1.37 10.09
CA HIS A 53 -12.99 0.39 9.08
C HIS A 53 -11.85 -0.60 8.77
N ILE A 54 -11.34 -1.27 9.81
CA ILE A 54 -10.21 -2.20 9.74
C ILE A 54 -10.55 -3.53 10.43
N VAL A 55 -9.97 -4.63 9.94
CA VAL A 55 -10.10 -5.95 10.58
C VAL A 55 -9.27 -6.02 11.85
N MET A 56 -8.03 -5.53 11.77
CA MET A 56 -7.09 -5.42 12.89
C MET A 56 -7.59 -4.45 13.96
N GLY A 57 -7.23 -4.69 15.24
CA GLY A 57 -7.36 -3.68 16.29
C GLY A 57 -8.72 -3.61 16.97
N LYS A 58 -9.56 -4.64 16.78
CA LYS A 58 -10.84 -4.82 17.48
C LYS A 58 -10.61 -5.23 18.93
N ASN A 59 -9.56 -6.02 19.17
CA ASN A 59 -9.22 -6.50 20.51
C ASN A 59 -7.92 -5.87 20.98
N LYS A 60 -7.82 -5.58 22.28
CA LYS A 60 -6.54 -5.15 22.88
C LYS A 60 -5.44 -6.18 22.64
N SER A 61 -5.78 -7.47 22.61
CA SER A 61 -4.86 -8.58 22.35
C SER A 61 -4.26 -8.60 20.95
N ASP A 62 -4.81 -7.83 20.02
CA ASP A 62 -4.21 -7.67 18.69
C ASP A 62 -2.94 -6.79 18.78
N PHE A 63 -2.88 -5.88 19.76
CA PHE A 63 -1.74 -5.00 20.00
C PHE A 63 -0.72 -5.68 20.92
N VAL A 64 0.29 -6.29 20.30
CA VAL A 64 1.44 -6.95 20.93
C VAL A 64 2.74 -6.42 20.31
N TRP A 65 3.89 -6.86 20.81
CA TRP A 65 5.17 -6.65 20.12
C TRP A 65 5.11 -7.29 18.73
N GLY A 66 5.19 -6.47 17.68
CA GLY A 66 4.97 -6.91 16.30
C GLY A 66 3.50 -6.95 15.88
N SER A 67 2.64 -6.10 16.45
CA SER A 67 1.21 -6.00 16.10
C SER A 67 0.95 -5.73 14.62
N ASN A 68 1.84 -5.05 13.91
CA ASN A 68 1.71 -4.87 12.47
C ASN A 68 1.84 -6.21 11.71
N ALA A 69 2.64 -7.15 12.21
CA ALA A 69 2.67 -8.50 11.66
C ALA A 69 1.37 -9.27 11.93
N VAL A 70 0.66 -8.98 13.02
CA VAL A 70 -0.69 -9.53 13.26
C VAL A 70 -1.65 -9.04 12.17
N ALA A 71 -1.65 -7.74 11.86
CA ALA A 71 -2.47 -7.17 10.79
C ALA A 71 -2.15 -7.79 9.41
N ALA A 72 -0.86 -7.93 9.09
CA ALA A 72 -0.41 -8.54 7.85
C ALA A 72 -0.79 -10.03 7.76
N ASN A 73 -0.61 -10.81 8.83
CA ASN A 73 -1.02 -12.22 8.84
C ASN A 73 -2.54 -12.41 8.79
N GLN A 74 -3.32 -11.50 9.38
CA GLN A 74 -4.78 -11.47 9.20
C GLN A 74 -5.16 -11.25 7.73
N ALA A 75 -4.46 -10.35 7.03
CA ALA A 75 -4.66 -10.12 5.60
C ALA A 75 -4.34 -11.39 4.78
N VAL A 76 -3.22 -12.06 5.08
CA VAL A 76 -2.87 -13.37 4.47
C VAL A 76 -4.00 -14.38 4.66
N ALA A 77 -4.54 -14.51 5.88
CA ALA A 77 -5.62 -15.45 6.17
C ALA A 77 -6.90 -15.14 5.38
N LEU A 78 -7.25 -13.86 5.24
CA LEU A 78 -8.39 -13.41 4.46
C LEU A 78 -8.17 -13.67 2.96
N ILE A 79 -6.98 -13.43 2.43
CA ILE A 79 -6.60 -13.74 1.04
C ILE A 79 -6.72 -15.25 0.79
N MET A 80 -6.27 -16.09 1.71
CA MET A 80 -6.44 -17.55 1.58
C MET A 80 -7.92 -17.95 1.55
N ALA A 81 -8.76 -17.37 2.40
CA ALA A 81 -10.20 -17.61 2.35
C ALA A 81 -10.86 -17.12 1.05
N TYR A 82 -10.42 -15.98 0.51
CA TYR A 82 -10.83 -15.51 -0.82
C TYR A 82 -10.44 -16.52 -1.92
N ARG A 83 -9.20 -17.01 -1.92
CA ARG A 83 -8.74 -18.00 -2.93
C ARG A 83 -9.53 -19.30 -2.89
N ILE A 84 -10.00 -19.72 -1.71
CA ILE A 84 -10.82 -20.93 -1.55
C ILE A 84 -12.27 -20.69 -2.00
N SER A 85 -12.86 -19.55 -1.62
CA SER A 85 -14.32 -19.34 -1.72
C SER A 85 -14.77 -18.46 -2.89
N GLY A 86 -13.87 -17.63 -3.43
CA GLY A 86 -14.20 -16.56 -4.37
C GLY A 86 -14.97 -15.37 -3.76
N ASP A 87 -15.28 -15.39 -2.46
CA ASP A 87 -16.04 -14.32 -1.80
C ASP A 87 -15.18 -13.05 -1.65
N LYS A 88 -15.51 -12.03 -2.47
CA LYS A 88 -14.81 -10.74 -2.50
C LYS A 88 -14.81 -10.02 -1.15
N ALA A 89 -15.77 -10.29 -0.26
CA ALA A 89 -15.78 -9.69 1.07
C ALA A 89 -14.54 -10.06 1.90
N PHE A 90 -13.88 -11.19 1.62
CA PHE A 90 -12.59 -11.51 2.23
C PHE A 90 -11.45 -10.66 1.67
N LEU A 91 -11.42 -10.44 0.34
CA LEU A 91 -10.41 -9.58 -0.29
C LEU A 91 -10.57 -8.13 0.18
N ASP A 92 -11.80 -7.62 0.22
CA ASP A 92 -12.10 -6.27 0.72
C ASP A 92 -11.69 -6.12 2.20
N ALA A 93 -11.94 -7.15 3.01
CA ALA A 93 -11.47 -7.17 4.40
C ALA A 93 -9.93 -7.18 4.49
N ALA A 94 -9.23 -7.91 3.62
CA ALA A 94 -7.76 -7.95 3.57
C ALA A 94 -7.18 -6.57 3.23
N LEU A 95 -7.79 -5.87 2.27
CA LEU A 95 -7.44 -4.49 1.91
C LEU A 95 -7.53 -3.55 3.09
N THR A 96 -8.53 -3.71 3.97
CA THR A 96 -8.63 -2.84 5.14
C THR A 96 -7.45 -2.97 6.11
N ASN A 97 -6.83 -4.15 6.19
CA ASN A 97 -5.60 -4.32 6.97
C ASN A 97 -4.39 -3.73 6.26
N LEU A 98 -4.36 -3.73 4.93
CA LEU A 98 -3.35 -3.00 4.17
C LEU A 98 -3.51 -1.48 4.39
N ASP A 99 -4.74 -0.96 4.33
CA ASP A 99 -5.05 0.44 4.66
C ASP A 99 -4.58 0.81 6.08
N TYR A 100 -4.80 -0.07 7.06
CA TYR A 100 -4.30 0.09 8.42
C TYR A 100 -2.77 0.26 8.43
N LEU A 101 -2.05 -0.64 7.77
CA LEU A 101 -0.58 -0.64 7.72
C LEU A 101 -0.03 0.60 6.98
N LEU A 102 -0.78 1.13 6.03
CA LEU A 102 -0.38 2.26 5.18
C LEU A 102 -0.88 3.63 5.67
N GLY A 103 -1.61 3.70 6.79
CA GLY A 103 -1.91 4.98 7.45
C GLY A 103 -3.32 5.17 7.98
N ARG A 104 -4.28 4.29 7.66
CA ARG A 104 -5.65 4.35 8.22
C ARG A 104 -5.70 3.74 9.61
N ASN A 105 -5.03 4.38 10.55
CA ASN A 105 -4.91 3.94 11.93
C ASN A 105 -4.83 5.12 12.90
N ALA A 106 -4.92 4.82 14.20
CA ALA A 106 -4.99 5.86 15.24
C ALA A 106 -3.70 6.66 15.46
N THR A 107 -2.58 6.24 14.87
CA THR A 107 -1.30 6.96 14.94
C THR A 107 -1.10 7.91 13.75
N GLY A 108 -1.81 7.64 12.64
CA GLY A 108 -1.64 8.29 11.34
C GLY A 108 -0.33 7.96 10.63
N TYR A 109 0.49 7.03 11.15
CA TYR A 109 1.70 6.56 10.47
C TYR A 109 1.35 5.54 9.39
N CYS A 110 1.92 5.69 8.20
CA CYS A 110 2.27 4.54 7.38
C CYS A 110 3.41 3.81 8.10
N PHE A 111 3.25 2.54 8.42
CA PHE A 111 4.25 1.80 9.20
C PHE A 111 5.41 1.24 8.38
N LEU A 112 5.44 1.50 7.06
CA LEU A 112 6.61 1.22 6.23
C LEU A 112 7.50 2.46 6.10
N THR A 113 8.79 2.26 6.27
CA THR A 113 9.80 3.28 5.98
C THR A 113 9.75 3.69 4.50
N GLY A 114 9.93 4.98 4.22
CA GLY A 114 9.99 5.51 2.85
C GLY A 114 8.65 5.57 2.10
N LEU A 115 7.53 5.22 2.73
CA LEU A 115 6.19 5.28 2.13
C LEU A 115 5.22 6.13 2.94
N GLY A 116 4.33 6.83 2.23
CA GLY A 116 3.30 7.67 2.86
C GLY A 116 3.83 9.02 3.35
N ARG A 117 2.92 9.91 3.77
CA ARG A 117 3.26 11.27 4.22
C ARG A 117 3.90 11.30 5.61
N LYS A 118 3.63 10.28 6.43
CA LYS A 118 4.10 10.15 7.80
C LYS A 118 4.56 8.70 8.00
N SER A 119 5.84 8.44 7.83
CA SER A 119 6.49 7.14 8.00
C SER A 119 7.49 7.18 9.15
N PRO A 120 7.90 6.02 9.71
CA PRO A 120 9.06 5.95 10.58
C PRO A 120 10.29 6.55 9.91
N MET A 121 10.90 7.52 10.57
CA MET A 121 12.20 8.10 10.19
C MET A 121 13.30 7.66 11.14
N ASN A 122 12.96 7.30 12.36
CA ASN A 122 13.87 6.86 13.41
C ASN A 122 13.60 5.40 13.78
N ILE A 123 13.51 4.54 12.76
CA ILE A 123 13.27 3.11 12.91
C ILE A 123 14.38 2.45 13.74
N HIS A 124 14.05 1.53 14.66
CA HIS A 124 15.04 0.77 15.42
C HIS A 124 15.70 -0.28 14.50
N HIS A 125 16.64 0.17 13.68
CA HIS A 125 17.40 -0.60 12.70
C HIS A 125 18.84 -0.08 12.69
N ARG A 126 19.81 -0.94 12.98
CA ARG A 126 21.21 -0.52 13.17
C ARG A 126 21.79 0.15 11.93
N GLN A 127 21.56 -0.40 10.74
CA GLN A 127 22.09 0.14 9.50
C GLN A 127 21.54 1.55 9.24
N SER A 128 20.21 1.71 9.22
CA SER A 128 19.57 3.03 9.03
C SER A 128 19.97 4.05 10.11
N GLY A 129 20.30 3.56 11.30
CA GLY A 129 20.68 4.41 12.43
C GLY A 129 22.16 4.78 12.50
N ALA A 130 23.02 4.15 11.70
CA ALA A 130 24.47 4.30 11.77
C ALA A 130 25.11 4.75 10.45
N ASP A 131 24.38 4.68 9.33
CA ASP A 131 24.91 4.98 7.99
C ASP A 131 25.06 6.48 7.68
N GLY A 132 24.54 7.36 8.54
CA GLY A 132 24.57 8.81 8.34
C GLY A 132 23.61 9.31 7.26
N ILE A 133 22.74 8.45 6.74
CA ILE A 133 21.71 8.80 5.77
C ILE A 133 20.48 9.27 6.54
N LYS A 134 19.92 10.42 6.12
CA LYS A 134 18.73 10.99 6.78
C LYS A 134 17.52 10.06 6.70
N ASP A 135 17.31 9.47 5.52
CA ASP A 135 16.16 8.61 5.26
C ASP A 135 16.53 7.16 5.59
N PRO A 136 15.70 6.43 6.36
CA PRO A 136 15.97 5.02 6.64
C PRO A 136 15.83 4.17 5.37
N VAL A 137 16.46 3.00 5.37
CA VAL A 137 16.23 1.97 4.34
C VAL A 137 14.71 1.79 4.11
N PRO A 138 14.21 1.98 2.88
CA PRO A 138 12.78 1.96 2.59
C PRO A 138 12.20 0.53 2.62
N GLY A 139 10.88 0.44 2.82
CA GLY A 139 10.15 -0.83 2.79
C GLY A 139 10.27 -1.69 4.05
N LEU A 140 10.86 -1.19 5.13
CA LEU A 140 10.92 -1.88 6.41
C LEU A 140 9.62 -1.66 7.19
N LEU A 141 9.00 -2.75 7.63
CA LEU A 141 7.77 -2.69 8.43
C LEU A 141 8.14 -2.54 9.91
N ALA A 142 7.71 -1.44 10.52
CA ALA A 142 7.82 -1.24 11.96
C ALA A 142 6.98 -2.27 12.74
N GLY A 143 7.43 -2.65 13.93
CA GLY A 143 6.69 -3.59 14.82
C GLY A 143 5.25 -3.17 15.10
N GLY A 144 5.00 -1.87 15.23
CA GLY A 144 3.67 -1.29 15.39
C GLY A 144 3.26 -1.04 16.85
N PRO A 145 2.02 -0.56 17.08
CA PRO A 145 1.59 -0.19 18.42
C PRO A 145 1.63 -1.37 19.41
N ASN A 146 2.25 -1.14 20.57
CA ASN A 146 2.42 -2.12 21.62
C ASN A 146 2.14 -1.48 23.01
N PRO A 147 1.01 -1.79 23.67
CA PRO A 147 0.62 -1.17 24.94
C PRO A 147 1.50 -1.56 26.13
N ASN A 148 2.35 -2.58 26.02
CA ASN A 148 3.26 -2.95 27.09
C ASN A 148 4.44 -1.98 27.22
N GLN A 149 4.83 -1.31 26.13
CA GLN A 149 5.86 -0.27 26.11
C GLN A 149 7.16 -0.70 26.84
N GLU A 150 7.69 -1.88 26.52
CA GLU A 150 8.79 -2.53 27.26
C GLU A 150 10.11 -1.73 27.28
N ASP A 151 10.25 -0.77 26.38
CA ASP A 151 11.39 0.15 26.21
C ASP A 151 11.15 1.54 26.84
N LYS A 152 10.00 1.75 27.49
CA LYS A 152 9.63 3.06 28.07
C LYS A 152 10.68 3.56 29.06
N GLY A 153 11.13 4.80 28.87
CA GLY A 153 12.14 5.44 29.72
C GLY A 153 13.58 5.02 29.43
N GLN A 154 13.80 4.11 28.47
CA GLN A 154 15.13 3.73 27.99
C GLN A 154 15.45 4.52 26.72
N GLY A 155 16.71 4.93 26.51
CA GLY A 155 17.15 5.53 25.26
C GLY A 155 16.34 6.75 24.78
N GLY A 156 15.76 7.53 25.70
CA GLY A 156 14.91 8.70 25.36
C GLY A 156 13.50 8.36 24.87
N VAL A 157 13.05 7.11 25.02
CA VAL A 157 11.73 6.66 24.53
C VAL A 157 10.60 7.19 25.42
N VAL A 158 9.72 7.99 24.81
CA VAL A 158 8.50 8.53 25.43
C VAL A 158 7.30 8.23 24.55
N TYR A 159 6.43 7.33 25.01
CA TYR A 159 5.19 7.02 24.28
C TYR A 159 4.17 8.15 24.39
N PRO A 160 3.49 8.49 23.29
CA PRO A 160 2.48 9.55 23.28
C PRO A 160 1.16 9.13 23.95
N SER A 161 0.94 7.84 24.21
CA SER A 161 -0.31 7.32 24.76
C SER A 161 -0.16 5.90 25.30
N ASN A 162 -0.96 5.56 26.31
CA ASN A 162 -1.15 4.18 26.79
C ASN A 162 -2.36 3.48 26.14
N TYR A 163 -3.09 4.15 25.24
CA TYR A 163 -4.15 3.48 24.47
C TYR A 163 -3.51 2.50 23.49
N PRO A 164 -4.00 1.25 23.37
CA PRO A 164 -3.33 0.20 22.57
C PRO A 164 -3.02 0.63 21.14
N ALA A 165 -4.00 1.14 20.41
CA ALA A 165 -3.84 1.59 19.02
C ALA A 165 -2.95 2.83 18.84
N ARG A 166 -2.60 3.54 19.93
CA ARG A 166 -1.76 4.75 19.93
C ARG A 166 -0.40 4.53 20.63
N SER A 167 -0.11 3.33 21.10
CA SER A 167 1.13 3.00 21.81
C SER A 167 2.27 2.73 20.84
N PHE A 168 2.60 3.74 20.01
CA PHE A 168 3.66 3.70 19.01
C PHE A 168 4.46 5.00 19.07
N VAL A 169 5.78 4.91 18.93
CA VAL A 169 6.67 6.08 18.89
C VAL A 169 7.76 5.87 17.85
N ASP A 170 7.96 6.89 17.01
CA ASP A 170 9.04 6.89 16.03
C ASP A 170 10.34 7.39 16.67
N ALA A 171 11.03 6.50 17.37
CA ALA A 171 12.31 6.78 18.02
C ALA A 171 13.24 5.57 17.85
N GLN A 172 14.52 5.84 17.57
CA GLN A 172 15.51 4.79 17.35
C GLN A 172 15.72 3.93 18.60
N GLY A 173 15.50 4.49 19.80
CA GLY A 173 15.52 3.73 21.05
C GLY A 173 14.33 2.78 21.23
N SER A 174 13.25 2.92 20.45
CA SER A 174 12.01 2.17 20.69
C SER A 174 11.98 0.82 19.97
N TYR A 175 12.63 -0.19 20.56
CA TYR A 175 12.58 -1.55 20.04
C TYR A 175 11.18 -2.20 20.15
N ALA A 176 10.38 -1.83 21.15
CA ALA A 176 9.13 -2.52 21.46
C ALA A 176 7.98 -2.14 20.51
N SER A 177 8.07 -0.98 19.85
CA SER A 177 7.07 -0.51 18.88
C SER A 177 7.64 -0.19 17.49
N ASN A 178 8.94 0.09 17.36
CA ASN A 178 9.54 0.64 16.15
C ASN A 178 10.75 -0.16 15.61
N GLU A 179 10.97 -1.40 16.09
CA GLU A 179 11.93 -2.34 15.50
C GLU A 179 11.45 -2.86 14.13
N ILE A 180 12.30 -3.63 13.46
CA ILE A 180 12.03 -4.34 12.21
C ILE A 180 12.43 -5.81 12.36
N CYS A 181 11.66 -6.70 11.73
CA CYS A 181 11.99 -8.13 11.67
C CYS A 181 11.57 -8.74 10.33
N ILE A 182 12.34 -9.73 9.86
CA ILE A 182 12.03 -10.45 8.62
C ILE A 182 10.66 -11.14 8.66
N ASN A 183 10.22 -11.63 9.82
CA ASN A 183 8.92 -12.28 9.99
C ASN A 183 7.75 -11.28 10.07
N TRP A 184 8.01 -9.98 10.15
CA TRP A 184 7.01 -8.93 10.03
C TRP A 184 6.90 -8.45 8.58
N ASN A 185 8.05 -8.27 7.92
CA ASN A 185 8.10 -7.93 6.50
C ASN A 185 7.55 -9.05 5.59
N ALA A 186 7.79 -10.32 5.89
CA ALA A 186 7.34 -11.45 5.07
C ALA A 186 5.81 -11.48 4.82
N PRO A 187 4.93 -11.46 5.86
CA PRO A 187 3.48 -11.43 5.62
C PRO A 187 3.00 -10.12 4.99
N MET A 188 3.68 -8.99 5.23
CA MET A 188 3.36 -7.72 4.57
C MET A 188 3.66 -7.77 3.07
N ALA A 189 4.84 -8.27 2.69
CA ALA A 189 5.22 -8.47 1.30
C ALA A 189 4.25 -9.42 0.60
N TYR A 190 3.92 -10.56 1.21
CA TYR A 190 2.92 -11.47 0.65
C TYR A 190 1.56 -10.78 0.48
N ALA A 191 1.05 -10.10 1.52
CA ALA A 191 -0.26 -9.47 1.47
C ALA A 191 -0.32 -8.39 0.38
N ALA A 192 0.69 -7.52 0.28
CA ALA A 192 0.77 -6.49 -0.74
C ALA A 192 0.79 -7.10 -2.15
N CYS A 193 1.73 -8.01 -2.43
CA CYS A 193 1.87 -8.62 -3.75
C CYS A 193 0.64 -9.45 -4.13
N ALA A 194 0.04 -10.19 -3.20
CA ALA A 194 -1.13 -11.01 -3.49
C ALA A 194 -2.38 -10.16 -3.77
N ILE A 195 -2.61 -9.10 -2.99
CA ILE A 195 -3.70 -8.15 -3.24
C ILE A 195 -3.53 -7.50 -4.61
N GLU A 196 -2.32 -7.03 -4.90
CA GLU A 196 -1.96 -6.39 -6.16
C GLU A 196 -2.21 -7.34 -7.35
N ALA A 197 -1.68 -8.55 -7.31
CA ALA A 197 -1.88 -9.57 -8.34
C ALA A 197 -3.36 -9.93 -8.55
N ILE A 198 -4.12 -10.13 -7.46
CA ILE A 198 -5.56 -10.45 -7.53
C ILE A 198 -6.34 -9.27 -8.12
N MET A 199 -6.00 -8.03 -7.74
CA MET A 199 -6.62 -6.84 -8.31
C MET A 199 -6.30 -6.69 -9.79
N ALA A 200 -5.07 -6.97 -10.20
CA ALA A 200 -4.65 -6.91 -11.59
C ALA A 200 -5.39 -7.94 -12.46
N GLU A 201 -5.56 -9.17 -11.97
CA GLU A 201 -6.39 -10.19 -12.64
C GLU A 201 -7.86 -9.74 -12.80
N GLN A 202 -8.35 -8.92 -11.88
CA GLN A 202 -9.69 -8.32 -11.95
C GLN A 202 -9.76 -7.02 -12.78
N GLY A 203 -8.65 -6.60 -13.42
CA GLY A 203 -8.57 -5.33 -14.14
C GLY A 203 -8.66 -4.09 -13.24
N ARG A 204 -8.39 -4.23 -11.94
CA ARG A 204 -8.47 -3.18 -10.91
C ARG A 204 -7.11 -2.58 -10.53
N ALA A 205 -6.02 -3.13 -11.05
CA ALA A 205 -4.65 -2.63 -10.90
C ALA A 205 -3.82 -2.96 -12.16
N GLU A 206 -2.80 -2.15 -12.45
CA GLU A 206 -1.76 -2.52 -13.41
C GLU A 206 -0.77 -3.44 -12.66
N GLY A 207 -0.85 -4.74 -12.94
CA GLY A 207 -0.03 -5.80 -12.33
C GLY A 207 1.45 -5.44 -12.22
N THR A 208 2.09 -5.55 -11.04
CA THR A 208 3.56 -5.66 -10.94
C THR A 208 4.00 -7.06 -11.35
N ARG A 209 3.91 -7.35 -12.65
CA ARG A 209 4.38 -8.61 -13.23
C ARG A 209 5.82 -8.44 -13.70
N VAL A 210 6.69 -9.37 -13.30
CA VAL A 210 7.94 -9.59 -14.03
C VAL A 210 7.56 -10.35 -15.30
N GLU A 211 7.41 -9.64 -16.41
CA GLU A 211 7.22 -10.30 -17.69
C GLU A 211 8.56 -10.88 -18.16
N ASP A 212 8.62 -12.20 -18.33
CA ASP A 212 9.72 -12.87 -19.02
C ASP A 212 9.80 -12.34 -20.46
N ASN A 213 10.66 -11.32 -20.65
CA ASN A 213 11.25 -10.89 -21.91
C ASN A 213 10.32 -10.89 -23.15
N LYS A 214 9.09 -10.40 -23.01
CA LYS A 214 8.30 -9.97 -24.17
C LYS A 214 8.79 -8.59 -24.61
N PRO A 215 8.97 -8.33 -25.92
CA PRO A 215 9.16 -6.96 -26.38
C PRO A 215 7.93 -6.16 -25.97
N LEU A 216 8.13 -5.03 -25.31
CA LEU A 216 7.07 -4.12 -24.86
C LEU A 216 6.16 -3.76 -26.05
N THR A 217 5.02 -4.42 -26.12
CA THR A 217 3.87 -3.99 -26.91
C THR A 217 2.66 -3.95 -25.99
N GLU A 218 2.73 -3.10 -24.96
CA GLU A 218 1.56 -2.55 -24.32
C GLU A 218 1.63 -1.03 -24.38
N THR A 219 0.54 -0.47 -24.86
CA THR A 219 0.46 0.81 -25.57
C THR A 219 0.34 1.97 -24.56
N MET A 220 1.42 2.35 -23.91
CA MET A 220 1.43 3.36 -22.85
C MET A 220 1.37 4.80 -23.42
N ILE A 221 0.43 5.62 -22.94
CA ILE A 221 0.54 7.08 -23.10
C ILE A 221 1.48 7.56 -22.00
N LEU A 222 2.68 7.98 -22.38
CA LEU A 222 3.59 8.63 -21.45
C LEU A 222 3.19 10.09 -21.33
N LEU A 223 3.04 10.62 -20.12
CA LEU A 223 2.90 12.06 -19.88
C LEU A 223 4.02 12.47 -18.93
N SER A 224 4.82 13.44 -19.34
CA SER A 224 5.90 14.01 -18.55
C SER A 224 5.87 15.53 -18.58
N SER A 225 6.48 16.15 -17.58
CA SER A 225 6.60 17.60 -17.45
C SER A 225 8.03 17.93 -17.06
N TYR A 226 8.70 18.80 -17.82
CA TYR A 226 10.03 19.29 -17.46
C TYR A 226 10.18 20.78 -17.80
N PRO A 227 10.68 21.60 -16.87
CA PRO A 227 11.04 21.26 -15.48
C PRO A 227 9.81 20.96 -14.60
N ASN A 228 10.00 20.26 -13.48
CA ASN A 228 9.00 20.10 -12.41
C ASN A 228 9.73 19.79 -11.08
N PRO A 229 9.71 20.68 -10.06
CA PRO A 229 8.97 21.95 -10.01
C PRO A 229 9.41 22.95 -11.10
N PHE A 230 8.53 23.88 -11.48
CA PHE A 230 8.78 24.85 -12.55
C PHE A 230 8.44 26.27 -12.13
N ASN A 231 9.11 27.25 -12.76
CA ASN A 231 8.81 28.67 -12.63
C ASN A 231 8.27 29.19 -13.96
N ALA A 232 7.12 29.85 -13.92
CA ALA A 232 6.36 30.39 -15.05
C ALA A 232 5.86 29.35 -16.07
N ASN A 233 6.73 28.46 -16.59
CA ASN A 233 6.38 27.50 -17.62
C ASN A 233 7.00 26.11 -17.43
N THR A 234 6.34 25.09 -17.96
CA THR A 234 6.86 23.72 -18.07
C THR A 234 6.48 23.13 -19.42
N THR A 235 7.34 22.28 -19.98
CA THR A 235 7.00 21.55 -21.21
C THR A 235 6.32 20.25 -20.83
N LEU A 236 5.06 20.10 -21.23
CA LEU A 236 4.33 18.84 -21.17
C LEU A 236 4.65 18.04 -22.43
N ARG A 237 5.08 16.79 -22.27
CA ARG A 237 5.37 15.87 -23.38
C ARG A 237 4.56 14.61 -23.24
N TRP A 238 3.97 14.16 -24.33
CA TRP A 238 3.32 12.87 -24.39
C TRP A 238 3.55 12.13 -25.69
N ARG A 239 3.24 10.83 -25.68
CA ARG A 239 3.32 9.98 -26.86
C ARG A 239 1.99 9.27 -27.06
N LEU A 240 1.46 9.37 -28.27
CA LEU A 240 0.29 8.64 -28.73
C LEU A 240 0.76 7.48 -29.62
N GLU A 241 0.18 6.31 -29.44
CA GLU A 241 0.46 5.15 -30.30
C GLU A 241 -0.57 4.98 -31.41
N ASP A 242 -1.71 5.64 -31.32
CA ASP A 242 -2.75 5.72 -32.35
C ASP A 242 -3.29 7.15 -32.43
N ASP A 243 -3.91 7.48 -33.55
CA ASP A 243 -4.61 8.76 -33.72
C ASP A 243 -5.78 8.86 -32.73
N ALA A 244 -5.82 9.93 -31.94
CA ALA A 244 -6.81 10.07 -30.87
C ALA A 244 -7.23 11.53 -30.66
N PHE A 245 -8.45 11.72 -30.18
CA PHE A 245 -8.89 13.02 -29.65
C PHE A 245 -8.28 13.22 -28.27
N VAL A 246 -7.41 14.22 -28.14
CA VAL A 246 -6.62 14.50 -26.94
C VAL A 246 -7.18 15.71 -26.20
N GLU A 247 -7.43 15.54 -24.90
CA GLU A 247 -7.77 16.61 -23.98
C GLU A 247 -6.67 16.70 -22.91
N VAL A 248 -5.97 17.84 -22.81
CA VAL A 248 -5.02 18.13 -21.72
C VAL A 248 -5.63 19.21 -20.84
N ILE A 249 -5.96 18.86 -19.60
CA ILE A 249 -6.67 19.72 -18.65
C ILE A 249 -5.87 19.84 -17.35
N VAL A 250 -5.76 21.04 -16.81
CA VAL A 250 -5.13 21.32 -15.52
C VAL A 250 -6.18 21.51 -14.45
N TYR A 251 -6.01 20.83 -13.31
CA TYR A 251 -6.83 20.98 -12.12
C TYR A 251 -6.01 21.53 -10.95
N ASN A 252 -6.63 22.35 -10.12
CA ASN A 252 -6.05 22.77 -8.84
C ASN A 252 -6.28 21.73 -7.73
N VAL A 253 -5.72 21.94 -6.54
CA VAL A 253 -5.86 21.02 -5.40
C VAL A 253 -7.29 20.84 -4.88
N ARG A 254 -8.23 21.73 -5.23
CA ARG A 254 -9.65 21.59 -4.91
C ARG A 254 -10.42 20.78 -5.95
N GLY A 255 -9.73 20.30 -7.01
CA GLY A 255 -10.35 19.59 -8.13
C GLY A 255 -11.05 20.51 -9.13
N GLU A 256 -10.91 21.83 -9.00
CA GLU A 256 -11.48 22.79 -9.94
C GLU A 256 -10.61 22.83 -11.21
N ARG A 257 -11.26 22.85 -12.38
CA ARG A 257 -10.56 23.01 -13.67
C ARG A 257 -9.94 24.41 -13.74
N ALA A 258 -8.62 24.46 -13.73
CA ALA A 258 -7.84 25.69 -13.72
C ALA A 258 -7.44 26.14 -15.15
N ALA A 259 -7.23 25.19 -16.07
CA ALA A 259 -6.99 25.48 -17.49
C ALA A 259 -7.35 24.26 -18.37
N THR A 260 -7.67 24.51 -19.65
CA THR A 260 -7.66 23.50 -20.71
C THR A 260 -6.54 23.90 -21.69
N LEU A 261 -5.57 23.02 -21.90
CA LEU A 261 -4.36 23.28 -22.67
C LEU A 261 -4.45 22.72 -24.10
N VAL A 262 -5.08 21.55 -24.26
CA VAL A 262 -5.26 20.86 -25.55
C VAL A 262 -6.68 20.28 -25.58
N GLN A 263 -7.34 20.35 -26.73
CA GLN A 263 -8.65 19.72 -26.97
C GLN A 263 -8.86 19.50 -28.48
N GLU A 264 -8.11 18.59 -29.08
CA GLU A 264 -8.06 18.40 -30.53
C GLU A 264 -7.71 16.96 -30.94
N GLN A 265 -7.90 16.62 -32.21
CA GLN A 265 -7.44 15.35 -32.77
C GLN A 265 -5.93 15.41 -33.03
N GLN A 266 -5.19 14.42 -32.52
CA GLN A 266 -3.75 14.31 -32.71
C GLN A 266 -3.39 12.94 -33.29
N SER A 267 -2.44 12.91 -34.22
CA SER A 267 -1.97 11.66 -34.81
C SER A 267 -1.03 10.90 -33.87
N ARG A 268 -0.84 9.62 -34.14
CA ARG A 268 0.22 8.80 -33.55
C ARG A 268 1.57 9.54 -33.59
N GLY A 269 2.30 9.51 -32.48
CA GLY A 269 3.64 10.08 -32.37
C GLY A 269 3.89 10.81 -31.06
N GLU A 270 5.04 11.48 -30.98
CA GLU A 270 5.40 12.33 -29.85
C GLU A 270 4.83 13.74 -30.04
N HIS A 271 4.32 14.27 -28.94
CA HIS A 271 3.72 15.58 -28.85
C HIS A 271 4.32 16.32 -27.66
N ALA A 272 4.42 17.63 -27.80
CA ALA A 272 4.89 18.48 -26.73
C ALA A 272 4.20 19.82 -26.79
N MET A 273 3.91 20.40 -25.63
CA MET A 273 3.42 21.76 -25.54
C MET A 273 3.99 22.46 -24.31
N VAL A 274 4.21 23.77 -24.42
CA VAL A 274 4.67 24.59 -23.31
C VAL A 274 3.46 25.14 -22.60
N TRP A 275 3.31 24.81 -21.32
CA TRP A 275 2.29 25.38 -20.47
C TRP A 275 2.82 26.64 -19.79
N HIS A 276 2.24 27.79 -20.12
CA HIS A 276 2.48 29.10 -19.52
C HIS A 276 1.51 29.36 -18.37
N ALA A 277 2.00 29.41 -17.14
CA ALA A 277 1.22 29.46 -15.90
C ALA A 277 1.51 30.71 -15.04
N GLU A 278 2.04 31.78 -15.63
CA GLU A 278 2.47 33.01 -14.94
C GLU A 278 1.33 33.64 -14.11
N ALA A 279 0.12 33.63 -14.67
CA ALA A 279 -1.09 34.16 -14.04
C ALA A 279 -1.66 33.25 -12.93
N MET A 280 -1.13 32.04 -12.76
CA MET A 280 -1.65 31.07 -11.79
C MET A 280 -0.94 31.20 -10.43
N PRO A 281 -1.63 30.91 -9.31
CA PRO A 281 -1.00 30.89 -7.99
C PRO A 281 0.08 29.81 -7.87
N THR A 282 1.14 30.09 -7.10
CA THR A 282 2.10 29.06 -6.65
C THR A 282 1.35 27.92 -5.97
N GLY A 283 1.67 26.67 -6.33
CA GLY A 283 0.98 25.53 -5.76
C GLY A 283 1.11 24.24 -6.57
N VAL A 284 0.40 23.22 -6.08
CA VAL A 284 0.31 21.91 -6.74
C VAL A 284 -0.85 21.92 -7.72
N TYR A 285 -0.60 21.41 -8.91
CA TYR A 285 -1.59 21.19 -9.95
C TYR A 285 -1.55 19.74 -10.43
N VAL A 286 -2.66 19.26 -10.97
CA VAL A 286 -2.76 17.96 -11.63
C VAL A 286 -3.05 18.20 -13.11
N VAL A 287 -2.12 17.82 -13.97
CA VAL A 287 -2.32 17.76 -15.41
C VAL A 287 -2.95 16.41 -15.72
N MET A 288 -4.10 16.43 -16.37
CA MET A 288 -4.79 15.26 -16.87
C MET A 288 -4.73 15.27 -18.38
N LEU A 289 -4.21 14.21 -18.98
CA LEU A 289 -4.29 13.96 -20.41
C LEU A 289 -5.27 12.82 -20.64
N LYS A 290 -6.28 13.05 -21.46
CA LYS A 290 -7.22 12.05 -21.92
C LYS A 290 -7.08 11.86 -23.42
N ALA A 291 -6.95 10.63 -23.88
CA ALA A 291 -6.95 10.28 -25.30
C ALA A 291 -7.87 9.06 -25.50
N GLY A 292 -9.03 9.28 -26.11
CA GLY A 292 -10.10 8.27 -26.15
C GLY A 292 -10.59 7.87 -24.76
N GLU A 293 -10.55 6.57 -24.43
CA GLU A 293 -10.91 6.03 -23.10
C GLU A 293 -9.77 6.12 -22.07
N ARG A 294 -8.54 6.42 -22.52
CA ARG A 294 -7.36 6.42 -21.64
C ARG A 294 -7.17 7.77 -20.98
N ILE A 295 -6.82 7.76 -19.70
CA ILE A 295 -6.57 8.97 -18.91
C ILE A 295 -5.28 8.81 -18.10
N VAL A 296 -4.32 9.69 -18.34
CA VAL A 296 -3.06 9.78 -17.59
C VAL A 296 -3.05 11.07 -16.78
N ARG A 297 -2.53 11.02 -15.56
CA ARG A 297 -2.46 12.19 -14.67
C ARG A 297 -1.05 12.38 -14.16
N GLN A 298 -0.58 13.62 -14.16
CA GLN A 298 0.71 13.99 -13.63
C GLN A 298 0.58 15.16 -12.67
N LYS A 299 1.14 14.99 -11.48
CA LYS A 299 1.24 16.06 -10.49
C LYS A 299 2.43 16.96 -10.81
N VAL A 300 2.20 18.27 -10.83
CA VAL A 300 3.21 19.29 -11.11
C VAL A 300 3.19 20.39 -10.06
N MET A 301 4.32 21.03 -9.83
CA MET A 301 4.48 22.09 -8.84
C MET A 301 4.96 23.38 -9.50
N LEU A 302 4.13 24.41 -9.46
CA LEU A 302 4.48 25.76 -9.87
C LEU A 302 5.08 26.50 -8.67
N VAL A 303 6.29 27.04 -8.84
CA VAL A 303 7.03 27.83 -7.86
C VAL A 303 7.44 29.14 -8.52
N LYS A 304 7.07 30.28 -7.93
CA LYS A 304 7.47 31.62 -8.40
C LYS A 304 8.80 32.03 -7.80
#